data_AF-K0PZN8-F1
#
_entry.id   AF-K0PZN8-F1
#
_cell.length_a   1.000
_cell.length_b   1.000
_cell.length_c   1.000
_cell.angle_alpha   90.00
_cell.angle_beta   90.00
_cell.angle_gamma   90.00
#
_symmetry.space_group_name_H-M   'P 1'
#
loop_
_entity.id
_entity.type
_entity.pdbx_description
1 polymer ?
#
loop_
_entity_poly.entity_id
_entity_poly.type
_entity_poly.pdbx_seq_one_letter_code
_entity_poly.pdbx_strand_id
1 'polypeptide(L)'
;MASVSETGWPYVQHRGGKAGFLKVVDQRTMAFADYRGNRQYISAGNFAANDRACLFLMDYVRRARLKIYAYVERLALDADQELTDLVSDPTYKGRAERIFKLRLEAFDWNCPQHITPRYTEQQVEQAVAPLREQLQRLETENATLRARLENPER
;
A
#
# COMPACT_ATOMS: atom_id res chain seq x y z
N MET A 1 3.42 -5.41 9.12
CA MET A 1 4.41 -5.02 10.14
C MET A 1 4.38 -6.04 11.26
N ALA A 2 5.53 -6.55 11.64
CA ALA A 2 5.71 -7.45 12.77
C ALA A 2 6.31 -6.70 13.96
N SER A 3 5.85 -7.03 15.16
CA SER A 3 6.46 -6.70 16.44
C SER A 3 6.63 -7.98 17.26
N VAL A 4 7.29 -7.89 18.42
CA VAL A 4 7.53 -9.05 19.30
C VAL A 4 6.77 -8.83 20.60
N SER A 5 5.95 -9.79 21.02
CA SER A 5 5.28 -9.73 22.34
C SER A 5 6.31 -9.84 23.47
N GLU A 6 5.92 -9.47 24.68
CA GLU A 6 6.77 -9.65 25.87
C GLU A 6 7.17 -11.12 26.10
N THR A 7 6.32 -12.06 25.66
CA THR A 7 6.58 -13.51 25.71
C THR A 7 7.37 -14.04 24.51
N GLY A 8 7.86 -13.17 23.63
CA GLY A 8 8.71 -13.53 22.49
C GLY A 8 7.98 -13.99 21.23
N TRP A 9 6.64 -13.97 21.20
CA TRP A 9 5.88 -14.33 20.01
C TRP A 9 5.90 -13.21 18.96
N PRO A 10 6.07 -13.54 17.67
CA PRO A 10 5.88 -12.57 16.61
C PRO A 10 4.39 -12.23 16.49
N TYR A 11 4.08 -10.94 16.54
CA TYR A 11 2.75 -10.42 16.26
C TYR A 11 2.77 -9.64 14.94
N VAL A 12 1.92 -10.01 13.99
CA VAL A 12 1.89 -9.41 12.65
C VAL A 12 0.56 -8.73 12.40
N GLN A 13 0.62 -7.46 12.01
CA GLN A 13 -0.54 -6.69 11.61
C GLN A 13 -0.30 -6.01 10.26
N HIS A 14 -1.29 -6.10 9.36
CA HIS A 14 -1.28 -5.32 8.13
C HIS A 14 -1.39 -3.82 8.47
N ARG A 15 -0.47 -3.03 7.93
CA ARG A 15 -0.46 -1.57 8.05
C ARG A 15 -0.54 -1.03 6.63
N GLY A 16 -1.56 -0.24 6.36
CA GLY A 16 -1.81 0.27 5.01
C GLY A 16 -2.61 1.55 5.06
N GLY A 17 -2.39 2.37 4.04
CA GLY A 17 -3.09 3.61 3.76
C GLY A 17 -3.04 3.85 2.25
N LYS A 18 -3.30 5.09 1.83
CA LYS A 18 -3.11 5.48 0.42
C LYS A 18 -1.65 5.30 0.00
N ALA A 19 -1.39 5.31 -1.32
CA ALA A 19 -0.03 5.30 -1.85
C ALA A 19 0.79 6.43 -1.22
N GLY A 20 2.01 6.11 -0.78
CA GLY A 20 2.86 7.04 -0.02
C GLY A 20 2.57 7.11 1.48
N PHE A 21 1.81 6.16 2.04
CA PHE A 21 1.57 6.04 3.49
C PHE A 21 2.86 5.92 4.32
N LEU A 22 3.81 5.07 3.88
CA LEU A 22 5.14 5.00 4.47
C LEU A 22 6.02 6.08 3.84
N LYS A 23 6.52 7.00 4.65
CA LYS A 23 7.39 8.11 4.22
C LYS A 23 8.85 7.76 4.48
N VAL A 24 9.72 8.04 3.51
CA VAL A 24 11.16 8.07 3.73
C VAL A 24 11.51 9.47 4.23
N VAL A 25 12.03 9.56 5.45
CA VAL A 25 12.39 10.83 6.09
C VAL A 25 13.82 11.21 5.69
N ASP A 26 14.73 10.23 5.74
CA ASP A 26 16.13 10.38 5.33
C ASP A 26 16.70 9.02 4.86
N GLN A 27 18.03 8.92 4.67
CA GLN A 27 18.70 7.70 4.19
C GLN A 27 18.51 6.46 5.08
N ARG A 28 18.23 6.63 6.37
CA ARG A 28 18.08 5.54 7.34
C ARG A 28 16.80 5.64 8.17
N THR A 29 15.95 6.65 7.92
CA THR A 29 14.73 6.86 8.69
C THR A 29 13.51 6.82 7.79
N MET A 30 12.51 6.07 8.21
CA MET A 30 11.16 6.11 7.64
C MET A 30 10.16 6.45 8.74
N ALA A 31 8.97 6.88 8.37
CA ALA A 31 7.91 7.12 9.33
C ALA A 31 6.53 6.95 8.71
N PHE A 32 5.54 6.72 9.56
CA PHE A 32 4.13 6.79 9.17
C PHE A 32 3.25 7.15 10.37
N ALA A 33 2.10 7.75 10.10
CA ALA A 33 1.06 8.00 11.09
C ALA A 33 0.34 6.70 11.47
N ASP A 34 0.27 6.39 12.76
CA ASP A 34 -0.56 5.31 13.29
C ASP A 34 -1.96 5.86 13.56
N TYR A 35 -2.89 5.52 12.66
CA TYR A 35 -4.27 5.95 12.74
C TYR A 35 -5.07 5.09 13.71
N ARG A 36 -6.05 5.72 14.35
CA ARG A 36 -7.01 5.06 15.23
C ARG A 36 -7.80 3.99 14.47
N GLY A 37 -7.44 2.73 14.69
CA GLY A 37 -8.16 1.56 14.17
C GLY A 37 -9.17 1.01 15.16
N ASN A 38 -9.28 -0.32 15.21
CA ASN A 38 -10.10 -1.09 16.17
C ASN A 38 -9.58 -1.05 17.63
N ARG A 39 -8.66 -0.12 17.94
CA ARG A 39 -8.04 0.08 19.26
C ARG A 39 -7.30 -1.14 19.82
N GLN A 40 -6.89 -2.08 18.96
CA GLN A 40 -5.98 -3.14 19.35
C GLN A 40 -4.56 -2.56 19.38
N TYR A 41 -4.16 -2.00 20.52
CA TYR A 41 -2.85 -1.38 20.74
C TYR A 41 -1.70 -2.38 20.89
N ILE A 42 -1.84 -3.61 20.36
CA ILE A 42 -0.89 -4.71 20.58
C ILE A 42 0.50 -4.35 20.06
N SER A 43 0.62 -3.89 18.80
CA SER A 43 1.95 -3.48 18.29
C SER A 43 2.55 -2.34 19.10
N ALA A 44 1.74 -1.34 19.48
CA ALA A 44 2.20 -0.19 20.24
C ALA A 44 2.68 -0.58 21.65
N GLY A 45 1.96 -1.51 22.30
CA GLY A 45 2.35 -2.08 23.59
C GLY A 45 3.62 -2.93 23.47
N ASN A 46 3.70 -3.80 22.46
CA ASN A 46 4.90 -4.58 22.18
C ASN A 46 6.14 -3.68 22.01
N PHE A 47 6.02 -2.56 21.28
CA PHE A 47 7.11 -1.61 21.09
C PHE A 47 7.53 -0.85 22.36
N ALA A 48 6.74 -0.90 23.44
CA ALA A 48 7.18 -0.38 24.73
C ALA A 48 8.21 -1.31 25.40
N ALA A 49 8.15 -2.63 25.13
CA ALA A 49 9.06 -3.63 25.68
C ALA A 49 10.15 -4.07 24.69
N ASN A 50 9.88 -4.06 23.39
CA ASN A 50 10.79 -4.45 22.34
C ASN A 50 10.61 -3.57 21.10
N ASP A 51 11.55 -2.67 20.85
CA ASP A 51 11.49 -1.69 19.77
C ASP A 51 11.79 -2.28 18.38
N ARG A 52 12.12 -3.57 18.26
CA ARG A 52 12.41 -4.18 16.95
C ARG A 52 11.14 -4.47 16.16
N ALA A 53 11.16 -4.11 14.89
CA ALA A 53 10.10 -4.39 13.93
C ALA A 53 10.64 -4.98 12.62
N CYS A 54 9.76 -5.73 11.95
CA CYS A 54 9.95 -6.11 10.56
C CYS A 54 8.78 -5.59 9.71
N LEU A 55 9.08 -4.82 8.67
CA LEU A 55 8.10 -4.44 7.65
C LEU A 55 8.26 -5.37 6.45
N PHE A 56 7.12 -5.83 5.93
CA PHE A 56 7.05 -6.68 4.76
C PHE A 56 6.23 -5.96 3.70
N LEU A 57 6.90 -5.49 2.65
CA LEU A 57 6.31 -4.72 1.57
C LEU A 57 6.21 -5.60 0.33
N MET A 58 5.04 -5.59 -0.31
CA MET A 58 4.74 -6.37 -1.51
C MET A 58 4.43 -5.45 -2.67
N ASP A 59 5.16 -5.62 -3.77
CA ASP A 59 4.80 -5.13 -5.09
C ASP A 59 4.39 -6.34 -5.95
N TYR A 60 3.08 -6.59 -6.01
CA TYR A 60 2.54 -7.73 -6.74
C TYR A 60 2.76 -7.63 -8.25
N VAL A 61 2.66 -6.43 -8.83
CA VAL A 61 2.81 -6.22 -10.27
C VAL A 61 4.24 -6.52 -10.70
N ARG A 62 5.23 -5.98 -9.97
CA ARG A 62 6.65 -6.24 -10.25
C ARG A 62 7.16 -7.57 -9.69
N ARG A 63 6.31 -8.30 -8.96
CA ARG A 63 6.66 -9.53 -8.22
C ARG A 63 7.87 -9.30 -7.32
N ALA A 64 7.92 -8.16 -6.65
CA ALA A 64 9.00 -7.82 -5.75
C ALA A 64 8.49 -7.82 -4.31
N ARG A 65 9.34 -8.28 -3.41
CA ARG A 65 9.08 -8.19 -1.97
C ARG A 65 10.32 -7.66 -1.27
N LEU A 66 10.08 -6.72 -0.36
CA LEU A 66 11.10 -6.09 0.46
C LEU A 66 10.81 -6.38 1.92
N LYS A 67 11.80 -6.93 2.62
CA LYS A 67 11.82 -7.02 4.08
C LYS A 67 12.66 -5.86 4.60
N ILE A 68 12.16 -5.17 5.61
CA ILE A 68 12.89 -4.12 6.31
C ILE A 68 12.92 -4.47 7.79
N TYR A 69 14.10 -4.52 8.37
CA TYR A 69 14.34 -4.66 9.80
C TYR A 69 14.67 -3.27 10.35
N ALA A 70 13.94 -2.85 11.37
CA ALA A 70 14.05 -1.50 11.90
C ALA A 70 13.81 -1.47 13.42
N TYR A 71 14.31 -0.41 14.04
CA TYR A 71 13.96 -0.02 15.40
C TYR A 71 12.84 1.02 15.35
N VAL A 72 11.86 0.89 16.24
CA VAL A 72 10.66 1.72 16.29
C VAL A 72 10.72 2.66 17.46
N GLU A 73 10.63 3.95 17.16
CA GLU A 73 10.37 5.00 18.13
C GLU A 73 8.92 5.46 18.00
N ARG A 74 8.21 5.54 19.14
CA ARG A 74 6.83 6.02 19.21
C ARG A 74 6.85 7.48 19.60
N LEU A 75 6.35 8.34 18.72
CA LEU A 75 6.27 9.77 18.98
C LEU A 75 4.82 10.22 19.11
N ALA A 76 4.58 11.15 20.04
CA ALA A 76 3.33 11.90 20.07
C ALA A 76 3.28 12.86 18.86
N LEU A 77 2.07 13.26 18.46
CA LEU A 77 1.88 14.12 17.27
C LEU A 77 2.44 15.54 17.44
N ASP A 78 2.62 15.98 18.67
CA ASP A 78 3.18 17.28 19.04
C ASP A 78 4.69 17.25 19.31
N ALA A 79 5.32 16.06 19.25
CA ALA A 79 6.75 15.91 19.52
C ALA A 79 7.63 16.47 18.39
N ASP A 80 7.14 16.44 17.15
CA ASP A 80 7.86 16.89 15.96
C ASP A 80 6.83 17.30 14.89
N GLN A 81 6.64 18.62 14.73
CA GLN A 81 5.62 19.15 13.83
C GLN A 81 5.94 18.85 12.35
N GLU A 82 7.22 18.98 11.95
CA GLU A 82 7.63 18.72 10.57
C GLU A 82 7.39 17.25 10.19
N LEU A 83 7.72 16.34 11.10
CA LEU A 83 7.47 14.92 10.89
C LEU A 83 5.97 14.62 10.86
N THR A 84 5.17 15.22 11.76
CA THR A 84 3.71 15.09 11.78
C THR A 84 3.10 15.53 10.46
N ASP A 85 3.51 16.68 9.94
CA ASP A 85 3.01 17.21 8.67
C ASP A 85 3.42 16.31 7.50
N LEU A 86 4.65 15.78 7.52
CA LEU A 86 5.15 14.85 6.50
C LEU A 86 4.34 13.56 6.44
N VAL A 87 3.99 12.96 7.59
CA VAL A 87 3.31 11.66 7.64
C VAL A 87 1.78 11.75 7.65
N SER A 88 1.23 12.94 7.88
CA SER A 88 -0.22 13.16 7.88
C SER A 88 -0.76 13.28 6.45
N ASP A 89 -1.96 12.73 6.23
CA ASP A 89 -2.72 12.93 5.00
C ASP A 89 -4.02 13.67 5.36
N PRO A 90 -4.16 14.97 4.98
CA PRO A 90 -5.35 15.76 5.29
C PRO A 90 -6.61 15.21 4.60
N THR A 91 -6.44 14.41 3.55
CA THR A 91 -7.55 13.77 2.81
C THR A 91 -7.93 12.41 3.39
N TYR A 92 -7.25 11.94 4.43
CA TYR A 92 -7.55 10.69 5.11
C TYR A 92 -8.46 10.94 6.31
N LYS A 93 -9.60 10.24 6.37
CA LYS A 93 -10.61 10.43 7.43
C LYS A 93 -10.18 9.88 8.79
N GLY A 94 -9.13 9.05 8.85
CA GLY A 94 -8.65 8.46 10.08
C GLY A 94 -7.98 9.49 10.98
N ARG A 95 -8.23 9.41 12.28
CA ARG A 95 -7.54 10.25 13.28
C ARG A 95 -6.19 9.62 13.62
N ALA A 96 -5.10 10.32 13.34
CA ALA A 96 -3.77 9.91 13.80
C ALA A 96 -3.73 9.95 15.33
N GLU A 97 -3.05 8.97 15.96
CA GLU A 97 -2.86 8.94 17.41
C GLU A 97 -1.40 9.11 17.82
N ARG A 98 -0.47 8.70 16.95
CA ARG A 98 0.97 8.71 17.17
C ARG A 98 1.70 8.55 15.85
N ILE A 99 3.01 8.76 15.87
CA ILE A 99 3.90 8.45 14.76
C ILE A 99 4.74 7.24 15.15
N PHE A 100 4.91 6.31 14.22
CA PHE A 100 5.99 5.33 14.29
C PHE A 100 7.14 5.81 13.41
N LYS A 101 8.23 6.23 14.06
CA LYS A 101 9.51 6.54 13.41
C LYS A 101 10.35 5.27 13.42
N LEU A 102 10.88 4.91 12.26
CA LEU A 102 11.53 3.65 11.99
C LEU A 102 12.98 3.93 11.59
N ARG A 103 13.93 3.53 12.43
CA ARG A 103 15.35 3.56 12.08
C ARG A 103 15.73 2.24 11.43
N LEU A 104 16.11 2.30 10.16
CA LEU A 104 16.57 1.17 9.36
C LEU A 104 17.81 0.52 9.99
N GLU A 105 17.73 -0.80 10.17
CA GLU A 105 18.87 -1.63 10.57
C GLU A 105 19.39 -2.44 9.38
N ALA A 106 18.49 -3.13 8.67
CA ALA A 106 18.81 -3.91 7.50
C ALA A 106 17.60 -4.03 6.57
N PHE A 107 17.85 -4.37 5.31
CA PHE A 107 16.78 -4.71 4.36
C PHE A 107 17.22 -5.83 3.43
N ASP A 108 16.23 -6.53 2.87
CA ASP A 108 16.46 -7.68 2.00
C ASP A 108 15.40 -7.73 0.88
N TRP A 109 15.87 -7.79 -0.36
CA TRP A 109 15.05 -8.05 -1.55
C TRP A 109 15.08 -9.53 -1.87
N ASN A 110 13.91 -10.14 -2.01
CA ASN A 110 13.84 -11.58 -2.27
C ASN A 110 13.47 -11.89 -3.74
N CYS A 111 13.70 -13.15 -4.13
CA CYS A 111 13.37 -13.72 -5.43
C CYS A 111 11.86 -13.55 -5.80
N PRO A 112 11.55 -13.21 -7.06
CA PRO A 112 10.16 -13.05 -7.54
C PRO A 112 9.36 -14.36 -7.65
N GLN A 113 9.99 -15.51 -7.42
CA GLN A 113 9.33 -16.82 -7.48
C GLN A 113 8.12 -16.89 -6.56
N HIS A 114 7.08 -17.56 -7.05
CA HIS A 114 5.79 -17.80 -6.37
C HIS A 114 5.00 -16.53 -5.98
N ILE A 115 5.34 -15.36 -6.52
CA ILE A 115 4.50 -14.16 -6.37
C ILE A 115 3.55 -14.07 -7.56
N THR A 116 2.27 -14.39 -7.31
CA THR A 116 1.21 -14.21 -8.30
C THR A 116 0.97 -12.71 -8.53
N PRO A 117 1.04 -12.21 -9.78
CA PRO A 117 0.68 -10.84 -10.08
C PRO A 117 -0.76 -10.54 -9.65
N ARG A 118 -0.94 -9.37 -9.04
CA ARG A 118 -2.25 -8.84 -8.66
C ARG A 118 -2.32 -7.39 -9.09
N TYR A 119 -3.48 -7.01 -9.61
CA TYR A 119 -3.75 -5.68 -10.13
C TYR A 119 -4.93 -5.09 -9.37
N THR A 120 -4.93 -3.77 -9.21
CA THR A 120 -6.11 -3.06 -8.71
C THR A 120 -7.18 -3.01 -9.78
N GLU A 121 -8.44 -2.82 -9.36
CA GLU A 121 -9.56 -2.62 -10.28
C GLU A 121 -9.27 -1.49 -11.28
N GLN A 122 -8.72 -0.36 -10.81
CA GLN A 122 -8.32 0.75 -11.67
C GLN A 122 -7.29 0.35 -12.74
N GLN A 123 -6.29 -0.45 -12.37
CA GLN A 123 -5.28 -0.93 -13.33
C GLN A 123 -5.90 -1.87 -14.38
N VAL A 124 -6.82 -2.74 -13.96
CA VAL A 124 -7.55 -3.62 -14.87
C VAL A 124 -8.42 -2.80 -15.83
N GLU A 125 -9.16 -1.82 -15.31
CA GLU A 125 -10.02 -0.95 -16.11
C GLU A 125 -9.20 -0.17 -17.15
N GLN A 126 -8.06 0.40 -16.75
CA GLN A 126 -7.13 1.09 -17.66
C GLN A 126 -6.61 0.17 -18.77
N ALA A 127 -6.30 -1.08 -18.46
CA ALA A 127 -5.80 -2.05 -19.44
C ALA A 127 -6.89 -2.51 -20.43
N VAL A 128 -8.15 -2.56 -19.98
CA VAL A 128 -9.28 -3.08 -20.75
C VAL A 128 -10.01 -1.98 -21.53
N ALA A 129 -9.92 -0.71 -21.12
CA ALA A 129 -10.63 0.41 -21.75
C ALA A 129 -10.41 0.52 -23.28
N PRO A 130 -9.17 0.43 -23.82
CA PRO A 130 -8.97 0.50 -25.27
C PRO A 130 -9.64 -0.64 -26.04
N LEU A 131 -9.68 -1.84 -25.45
CA LEU A 131 -10.34 -3.00 -26.04
C LEU A 131 -11.86 -2.80 -26.09
N ARG A 132 -12.46 -2.21 -25.05
CA ARG A 132 -13.89 -1.88 -25.03
C ARG A 132 -14.25 -0.83 -26.09
N GLU A 133 -13.43 0.21 -26.24
CA GLU A 133 -13.63 1.23 -27.29
C GLU A 133 -13.55 0.63 -28.69
N GLN A 134 -12.60 -0.27 -28.94
CA GLN A 134 -12.48 -0.94 -30.22
C GLN A 134 -13.67 -1.88 -30.49
N LEU A 135 -14.11 -2.65 -29.48
CA LEU A 135 -15.29 -3.50 -29.60
C LEU A 135 -16.53 -2.69 -29.97
N GLN A 136 -16.78 -1.57 -29.29
CA GLN A 136 -17.93 -0.70 -29.59
C GLN A 136 -17.87 -0.13 -31.01
N ARG A 137 -16.68 0.26 -31.48
CA ARG A 137 -16.48 0.73 -32.86
C ARG A 137 -16.80 -0.36 -33.86
N LEU A 138 -16.27 -1.57 -33.66
CA LEU A 138 -16.49 -2.72 -34.54
C LEU A 138 -17.95 -3.17 -34.53
N GLU A 139 -18.63 -3.13 -33.39
CA GLU A 139 -20.06 -3.43 -33.29
C GLU A 139 -20.89 -2.41 -34.08
N THR A 140 -20.55 -1.12 -33.99
CA THR A 140 -21.22 -0.04 -34.74
C THR A 140 -21.00 -0.19 -36.26
N GLU A 141 -19.76 -0.47 -36.66
CA GLU A 141 -19.42 -0.70 -38.06
C GLU A 141 -20.14 -1.94 -38.62
N ASN A 142 -20.12 -3.06 -37.88
CA ASN A 142 -20.84 -4.27 -38.28
C ASN A 142 -22.34 -4.04 -38.39
N ALA A 143 -22.95 -3.30 -37.47
CA ALA A 143 -24.36 -2.94 -37.55
C ALA A 143 -24.66 -2.13 -38.83
N THR A 144 -23.79 -1.17 -39.15
CA THR A 144 -23.90 -0.34 -40.37
C THR A 144 -23.78 -1.19 -41.64
N LEU A 145 -22.79 -2.09 -41.69
CA LEU A 145 -22.55 -2.96 -42.84
C LEU A 145 -23.69 -3.96 -43.03
N ARG A 146 -24.21 -4.55 -41.95
CA ARG A 146 -25.38 -5.45 -42.00
C ARG A 146 -26.62 -4.74 -42.52
N ALA A 147 -26.89 -3.52 -42.04
CA ALA A 147 -28.01 -2.72 -42.55
C ALA A 147 -27.90 -2.41 -44.05
N ARG A 148 -26.67 -2.24 -44.58
CA ARG A 148 -26.43 -2.06 -46.03
C ARG A 148 -26.65 -3.35 -46.82
N LEU A 149 -26.28 -4.51 -46.28
CA LEU A 149 -26.53 -5.80 -46.92
C LEU A 149 -28.01 -6.17 -46.91
N GLU A 150 -28.75 -5.78 -45.88
CA GLU A 150 -30.20 -6.01 -45.76
C GLU A 150 -31.03 -5.04 -46.63
N ASN A 151 -30.45 -3.92 -47.09
CA ASN A 151 -31.03 -3.01 -48.09
C ASN A 151 -30.08 -2.85 -49.30
N PRO A 152 -29.99 -3.83 -50.22
CA PRO A 152 -29.07 -3.78 -51.34
C PRO A 152 -29.43 -2.72 -52.41
N GLU A 153 -30.69 -2.26 -52.42
CA GLU A 153 -31.23 -1.41 -53.50
C GLU A 153 -31.77 -0.06 -53.00
N ARG A 154 -30.85 0.83 -52.65
CA ARG A 154 -31.00 2.28 -52.84
C ARG A 154 -29.73 2.85 -53.45
#